data_AF-A0A317YN45-F1
#
_entry.id   AF-A0A317YN45-F1
#
_cell.length_a   1.000
_cell.length_b   1.000
_cell.length_c   1.000
_cell.angle_alpha   90.00
_cell.angle_beta   90.00
_cell.angle_gamma   90.00
#
_symmetry.space_group_name_H-M   'P 1'
#
loop_
_entity.id
_entity.type
_entity.pdbx_description
1 polymer ?
#
loop_
_entity_poly.entity_id
_entity_poly.type
_entity_poly.pdbx_seq_one_letter_code
_entity_poly.pdbx_strand_id
1 'polypeptide(L)' 'MILKFDHIIHYIDQLDRFSFPGDVIKLHSGGYHHKYGTFNKLGYINENYIELLDVEN' A
#
# COMPACT_ATOMS: atom_id res chain seq x y z
N MET A 1 8.55 15.71 -21.90
CA MET A 1 8.36 14.77 -20.77
C MET A 1 6.87 14.72 -20.48
N ILE A 2 6.25 13.54 -20.43
CA ILE A 2 4.81 13.40 -20.15
C ILE A 2 4.67 12.97 -18.70
N LEU A 3 3.97 13.76 -17.89
CA LEU A 3 3.62 13.39 -16.52
C LEU A 3 2.64 12.21 -16.57
N LYS A 4 2.96 11.14 -15.84
CA LYS A 4 2.10 9.98 -15.69
C LYS A 4 1.80 9.77 -14.22
N PHE A 5 0.60 9.27 -13.97
CA PHE A 5 0.30 8.67 -12.67
C PHE A 5 1.22 7.46 -12.47
N ASP A 6 1.65 7.22 -11.23
CA ASP A 6 2.50 6.10 -10.86
C ASP A 6 1.89 5.37 -9.66
N HIS A 7 1.69 6.09 -8.54
CA HIS A 7 1.03 5.53 -7.37
C HIS A 7 0.38 6.58 -6.46
N ILE A 8 -0.47 6.10 -5.54
CA ILE A 8 -1.00 6.84 -4.39
C ILE A 8 -0.53 6.14 -3.12
N ILE A 9 -0.12 6.91 -2.12
CA ILE A 9 0.14 6.41 -0.77
C ILE A 9 -1.05 6.78 0.12
N HIS A 10 -1.60 5.81 0.83
CA HIS A 10 -2.68 6.00 1.77
C HIS A 10 -2.34 5.37 3.12
N TYR A 11 -2.39 6.17 4.18
CA TYR A 11 -2.18 5.69 5.53
C TYR A 11 -3.42 4.95 6.04
N ILE A 12 -3.21 3.78 6.66
CA ILE A 12 -4.26 2.96 7.26
C ILE A 12 -3.81 2.49 8.63
N ASP A 13 -4.57 2.87 9.67
CA ASP A 13 -4.39 2.32 11.01
C ASP A 13 -4.73 0.82 11.04
N GLN A 14 -3.86 0.02 11.62
CA GLN A 14 -3.98 -1.43 11.74
C GLN A 14 -4.06 -2.14 10.39
N LEU A 15 -3.16 -1.80 9.47
CA LEU A 15 -3.08 -2.35 8.11
C LEU A 15 -2.98 -3.88 8.07
N ASP A 16 -2.38 -4.50 9.07
CA ASP A 16 -2.32 -5.96 9.18
C ASP A 16 -3.71 -6.61 9.26
N ARG A 17 -4.69 -5.92 9.86
CA ARG A 17 -6.09 -6.35 9.98
C ARG A 17 -6.98 -5.83 8.86
N PHE A 18 -6.45 -4.92 8.05
CA PHE A 18 -7.18 -4.31 6.95
C PHE A 18 -7.33 -5.28 5.76
N SER A 19 -8.56 -5.39 5.27
CA SER A 19 -8.99 -6.34 4.22
C SER A 19 -9.89 -5.68 3.16
N PHE A 20 -9.59 -4.45 2.77
CA PHE A 20 -10.41 -3.65 1.84
C PHE A 20 -9.98 -3.82 0.37
N PRO A 21 -10.93 -3.75 -0.59
CA PRO A 21 -12.39 -3.85 -0.48
C PRO A 21 -12.86 -5.29 -0.79
N GLY A 22 -12.28 -6.32 -0.17
CA GLY A 22 -12.50 -7.71 -0.59
C GLY A 22 -11.87 -8.01 -1.96
N ASP A 23 -12.64 -8.52 -2.92
CA ASP A 23 -12.16 -8.99 -4.25
C ASP A 23 -11.83 -7.88 -5.27
N VAL A 24 -12.09 -6.60 -4.94
CA VAL A 24 -11.93 -5.50 -5.91
C VAL A 24 -10.46 -5.27 -6.29
N ILE A 25 -9.56 -5.33 -5.31
CA ILE A 25 -8.12 -5.26 -5.50
C ILE A 25 -7.49 -6.26 -4.54
N LYS A 26 -6.66 -7.15 -5.09
CA LYS A 26 -5.87 -8.06 -4.27
C LYS A 26 -4.72 -7.29 -3.64
N LEU A 27 -4.62 -7.38 -2.31
CA LEU A 27 -3.50 -6.82 -1.58
C LEU A 27 -2.35 -7.82 -1.54
N HIS A 28 -1.14 -7.30 -1.70
CA HIS A 28 0.11 -8.03 -1.62
C HIS A 28 0.94 -7.44 -0.49
N SER A 29 1.63 -8.29 0.28
CA SER A 29 2.60 -7.80 1.26
C SER A 29 3.68 -7.00 0.53
N GLY A 30 3.94 -5.79 1.01
CA GLY A 30 5.04 -4.95 0.53
C GLY A 30 6.28 -5.11 1.41
N GLY A 31 7.02 -4.02 1.58
CA GLY A 31 8.21 -3.93 2.42
C GLY A 31 7.91 -3.59 3.88
N TYR A 32 8.82 -4.05 4.74
CA TYR A 32 9.00 -3.54 6.09
C TYR A 32 10.17 -2.55 6.08
N HIS A 33 9.92 -1.33 6.52
CA HIS A 33 10.86 -0.23 6.53
C HIS A 33 11.26 0.07 7.97
N HIS A 34 11.93 -0.88 8.63
CA HIS A 34 12.29 -0.81 10.06
C HIS A 34 12.98 0.49 10.49
N LYS A 35 13.79 1.09 9.60
CA LYS A 35 14.44 2.39 9.88
C LYS A 35 13.42 3.51 10.16
N TYR A 36 12.26 3.45 9.52
CA TYR A 36 11.19 4.43 9.60
C TYR A 36 10.02 3.96 10.46
N GLY A 37 10.07 2.71 10.97
CA GLY A 37 8.99 2.10 11.73
C GLY A 37 7.69 2.04 10.93
N THR A 38 7.76 1.65 9.64
CA THR A 38 6.57 1.51 8.78
C THR A 38 6.58 0.23 7.99
N PHE A 39 5.41 -0.24 7.60
CA PHE A 39 5.25 -1.36 6.68
C PHE A 39 4.10 -1.07 5.73
N ASN A 40 4.10 -1.70 4.56
CA ASN A 40 3.06 -1.47 3.56
C ASN A 40 2.47 -2.75 2.95
N LYS A 41 1.32 -2.57 2.33
CA LYS A 41 0.68 -3.52 1.42
C LYS A 41 0.42 -2.81 0.10
N LEU A 42 0.52 -3.54 -1.01
CA LEU A 42 0.38 -3.00 -2.35
C LEU A 42 -0.88 -3.55 -3.02
N GLY A 43 -1.68 -2.66 -3.59
CA GLY A 43 -2.80 -3.01 -4.48
C GLY A 43 -2.51 -2.54 -5.90
N TYR A 44 -2.29 -3.47 -6.83
CA TYR A 44 -1.90 -3.14 -8.21
C TYR A 44 -3.11 -2.79 -9.09
N ILE A 45 -2.94 -1.76 -9.93
CA ILE A 45 -3.92 -1.28 -10.91
C ILE A 45 -3.20 -1.01 -12.24
N ASN A 46 -3.25 -1.99 -13.16
CA ASN A 46 -2.47 -1.96 -14.39
C ASN A 46 -0.96 -1.79 -14.10
N GLU A 47 -0.32 -0.74 -14.63
CA GLU A 47 1.08 -0.39 -14.38
C GLU A 47 1.28 0.49 -13.13
N ASN A 48 0.20 0.84 -12.43
CA ASN A 48 0.21 1.70 -11.24
C ASN A 48 -0.13 0.90 -9.98
N TYR A 49 -0.01 1.51 -8.81
CA TYR A 49 -0.41 0.86 -7.56
C TYR A 49 -0.92 1.84 -6.50
N ILE A 50 -1.66 1.28 -5.54
CA ILE A 50 -1.97 1.93 -4.26
C ILE A 50 -1.05 1.32 -3.22
N GLU A 51 -0.23 2.15 -2.60
CA GLU A 51 0.53 1.79 -1.41
C GLU A 51 -0.30 2.10 -0.17
N LEU A 52 -0.65 1.05 0.56
CA LEU A 52 -1.28 1.18 1.87
C LEU A 52 -0.17 1.11 2.91
N LEU A 53 0.01 2.17 3.68
CA LEU A 53 1.12 2.31 4.62
C LEU A 53 0.58 2.35 6.05
N ASP A 54 1.28 1.70 6.97
CA ASP A 54 1.03 1.82 8.41
C ASP A 54 2.35 1.92 9.17
N VAL A 55 2.26 2.26 10.45
CA VAL A 55 3.37 2.35 11.38
C VAL A 55 3.50 1.03 12.15
N GLU A 56 4.75 0.63 12.39
CA GLU A 56 5.08 -0.47 13.28
C GLU A 56 4.66 -0.09 14.71
N ASN A 57 4.13 -1.06 15.46
CA ASN A 57 3.79 -0.92 16.89
C ASN A 57 5.01 -1.18 17.78
#